data_AF-A0A3D0W634-F1
#
_entry.id   AF-A0A3D0W634-F1
#
_cell.length_a   1.000
_cell.length_b   1.000
_cell.length_c   1.000
_cell.angle_alpha   90.00
_cell.angle_beta   90.00
_cell.angle_gamma   90.00
#
_symmetry.space_group_name_H-M   'P 1'
#
loop_
_entity.id
_entity.type
_entity.pdbx_description
1 polymer ?
#
loop_
_entity_poly.entity_id
_entity_poly.type
_entity_poly.pdbx_seq_one_letter_code
_entity_poly.pdbx_strand_id
1 'polypeptide(L)'
;LGDSISINGVCLTIQKKQKNQLTFHVSEETLNRTIAFTEKSLVNLESSLSYNGKVGGHFVTGHIDGIGKIASIKTNSQCWILEIKPPKNLLKFIAVKGSIA
;
A
#
# COMPACT_ATOMS: atom_id res chain seq x y z
N LEU A 1 13.20 -4.52 15.93
CA LEU A 1 12.88 -5.82 15.30
C LEU A 1 11.47 -6.17 15.71
N GLY A 2 10.66 -6.76 14.83
CA GLY A 2 9.24 -7.04 15.13
C GLY A 2 8.29 -5.86 14.95
N ASP A 3 8.79 -4.69 14.54
CA ASP A 3 7.96 -3.54 14.18
C ASP A 3 7.36 -3.74 12.78
N SER A 4 6.24 -3.07 12.51
CA SER A 4 5.50 -3.18 11.26
C SER A 4 5.72 -1.95 10.38
N ILE A 5 5.99 -2.19 9.10
CA ILE A 5 6.11 -1.16 8.07
C ILE A 5 5.19 -1.52 6.92
N SER A 6 4.43 -0.53 6.45
CA SER A 6 3.65 -0.63 5.23
C SER A 6 4.56 -0.41 4.04
N ILE A 7 4.62 -1.39 3.13
CA ILE A 7 5.36 -1.30 1.86
C ILE A 7 4.36 -1.40 0.72
N ASN A 8 4.22 -0.34 -0.08
CA ASN A 8 3.15 -0.24 -1.10
C ASN A 8 1.75 -0.58 -0.54
N GLY A 9 1.50 -0.16 0.70
CA GLY A 9 0.24 -0.45 1.39
C GLY A 9 0.19 -1.78 2.13
N VAL A 10 1.10 -2.74 1.91
CA VAL A 10 1.06 -4.02 2.66
C VAL A 10 1.84 -3.96 3.96
N CYS A 11 1.20 -4.33 5.07
CA CYS A 11 1.82 -4.41 6.39
C CYS A 11 2.79 -5.60 6.45
N LEU A 12 4.07 -5.33 6.70
CA LEU A 12 5.12 -6.34 6.83
C LEU A 12 5.95 -6.13 8.10
N THR A 13 6.31 -7.24 8.74
CA THR A 13 7.09 -7.23 9.98
C THR A 13 8.58 -7.29 9.70
N ILE A 14 9.36 -6.41 10.33
CA ILE A 14 10.82 -6.37 10.19
C ILE A 14 11.45 -7.60 10.85
N GLN A 15 12.08 -8.45 10.04
CA GLN A 15 12.83 -9.62 10.49
C GLN A 15 14.30 -9.30 10.78
N LYS A 16 14.92 -8.45 9.95
CA LYS A 16 16.32 -8.01 10.14
C LYS A 16 16.46 -6.53 9.83
N LYS A 17 17.32 -5.86 10.58
CA LYS A 17 17.65 -4.44 10.40
C LYS A 17 19.16 -4.26 10.29
N GLN A 18 19.60 -3.61 9.23
CA GLN A 18 20.96 -3.15 9.02
C GLN A 18 20.93 -1.63 8.75
N LYS A 19 22.09 -0.99 8.63
CA LYS A 19 22.20 0.48 8.56
C LYS A 19 21.27 1.12 7.52
N ASN A 20 21.23 0.57 6.30
CA ASN A 20 20.42 1.07 5.18
C ASN A 20 19.54 -0.01 4.55
N GLN A 21 19.24 -1.09 5.28
CA GLN A 21 18.49 -2.22 4.76
C GLN A 21 17.58 -2.82 5.82
N LEU A 22 16.34 -3.07 5.42
CA LEU A 22 15.36 -3.82 6.19
C LEU A 22 15.02 -5.10 5.43
N THR A 23 14.90 -6.20 6.17
CA THR A 23 14.48 -7.49 5.63
C THR A 23 13.16 -7.87 6.25
N PHE A 24 12.24 -8.33 5.41
CA PHE A 24 10.88 -8.72 5.78
C PHE A 24 10.64 -10.16 5.34
N HIS A 25 9.76 -10.84 6.07
CA HIS A 25 9.17 -12.09 5.59
C HIS A 25 7.84 -11.77 4.93
N VAL A 26 7.61 -12.32 3.74
CA VAL A 26 6.38 -12.12 2.98
C VAL A 26 5.67 -13.47 2.88
N SER A 27 4.41 -13.52 3.31
CA SER A 27 3.62 -14.75 3.20
C SER A 27 3.17 -14.99 1.75
N GLU A 28 2.83 -16.23 1.43
CA GLU A 28 2.26 -16.58 0.13
C GLU A 28 0.95 -15.83 -0.14
N GLU A 29 0.10 -15.66 0.88
CA GLU A 29 -1.13 -14.85 0.78
C GLU A 29 -0.83 -13.41 0.38
N THR A 30 0.18 -12.78 0.99
CA THR A 30 0.61 -11.43 0.60
C THR A 30 1.05 -11.40 -0.85
N LEU A 31 1.91 -12.33 -1.28
CA LEU A 31 2.39 -12.39 -2.67
C LEU A 31 1.24 -12.56 -3.67
N ASN A 32 0.19 -13.31 -3.31
CA ASN A 32 -0.97 -13.53 -4.17
C ASN A 32 -1.90 -12.31 -4.26
N ARG A 33 -1.85 -11.40 -3.27
CA ARG A 33 -2.73 -10.22 -3.20
C ARG A 33 -2.06 -8.91 -3.59
N THR A 34 -0.73 -8.86 -3.60
CA THR A 34 0.03 -7.65 -3.91
C THR A 34 0.74 -7.75 -5.26
N ILE A 35 1.20 -6.60 -5.75
CA ILE A 35 2.15 -6.60 -6.87
C ILE A 35 3.47 -7.25 -6.44
N ALA A 36 4.15 -7.89 -7.39
CA ALA A 36 5.46 -8.51 -7.13
C ALA A 36 6.48 -7.45 -6.71
N PHE A 37 7.27 -7.78 -5.68
CA PHE A 37 8.44 -7.00 -5.30
C PHE A 37 9.59 -7.35 -6.26
N THR A 38 9.74 -6.56 -7.30
CA THR A 38 10.84 -6.73 -8.27
C THR A 38 12.12 -6.07 -7.77
N GLU A 39 13.27 -6.62 -8.18
CA GLU A 39 14.56 -6.04 -7.82
C GLU A 39 14.66 -4.58 -8.28
N LYS A 40 15.21 -3.73 -7.40
CA LYS A 40 15.47 -2.29 -7.64
C LYS A 40 14.23 -1.43 -7.90
N SER A 41 13.02 -1.92 -7.64
CA SER A 41 11.82 -1.11 -7.74
C SER A 41 11.69 -0.14 -6.58
N LEU A 42 11.24 1.09 -6.88
CA LEU A 42 10.84 2.04 -5.86
C LEU A 42 9.53 1.56 -5.23
N VAL A 43 9.42 1.78 -3.92
CA VAL A 43 8.25 1.41 -3.12
C VAL A 43 7.87 2.58 -2.22
N ASN A 44 6.57 2.72 -1.96
CA ASN A 44 6.08 3.60 -0.91
C ASN A 44 6.32 2.94 0.45
N LEU A 45 6.77 3.71 1.44
CA LEU A 45 7.01 3.24 2.81
C LEU A 45 6.25 4.12 3.79
N GLU A 46 5.55 3.49 4.73
CA GLU A 46 4.89 4.17 5.84
C GLU A 46 5.11 3.38 7.14
N SER A 47 5.54 4.06 8.19
CA SER A 47 5.73 3.46 9.51
C SER A 47 4.40 3.24 10.21
N SER A 48 4.31 2.21 11.06
CA SER A 48 3.15 2.03 11.92
C SER A 48 2.85 3.28 12.75
N LEU A 49 1.56 3.56 12.91
CA LEU A 49 1.09 4.69 13.71
C LEU A 49 1.42 4.45 15.19
N SER A 50 2.10 5.40 15.82
CA SER A 50 2.29 5.40 17.28
C SER A 50 0.95 5.51 18.00
N TYR A 51 0.89 5.02 19.24
CA TYR A 51 -0.25 5.27 20.11
C TYR A 51 -0.52 6.78 20.23
N ASN A 52 -1.78 7.21 20.05
CA ASN A 52 -2.20 8.61 19.95
C ASN A 52 -1.52 9.42 18.82
N GLY A 53 -0.99 8.75 17.80
CA GLY A 53 -0.48 9.40 16.60
C GLY A 53 -1.57 10.12 15.82
N LYS A 54 -1.19 11.19 15.10
CA LYS A 54 -2.10 11.96 14.26
C LYS A 54 -2.45 11.18 12.99
N VAL A 55 -3.74 11.08 12.67
CA VAL A 55 -4.23 10.56 11.39
C VAL A 55 -4.57 11.74 10.47
N GLY A 56 -3.74 11.95 9.44
CA GLY A 56 -3.97 13.00 8.44
C GLY A 56 -4.85 12.56 7.26
N GLY A 57 -4.90 11.25 6.98
CA GLY A 57 -5.73 10.63 5.96
C GLY A 57 -6.91 9.88 6.56
N HIS A 58 -6.94 8.57 6.35
CA HIS A 58 -7.91 7.65 6.93
C HIS A 58 -7.19 6.45 7.54
N PHE A 59 -7.92 5.58 8.25
CA PHE A 59 -7.33 4.37 8.83
C PHE A 59 -7.01 3.35 7.74
N VAL A 60 -5.72 2.98 7.66
CA VAL A 60 -5.20 1.96 6.75
C VAL A 60 -4.63 0.83 7.59
N THR A 61 -5.13 -0.39 7.39
CA THR A 61 -4.70 -1.58 8.15
C THR A 61 -3.48 -2.26 7.55
N GLY A 62 -3.22 -1.99 6.27
CA GLY A 62 -2.21 -2.65 5.46
C GLY A 62 -2.54 -4.09 5.06
N HIS A 63 -3.83 -4.48 5.13
CA HIS A 63 -4.34 -5.73 4.58
C HIS A 63 -4.91 -5.46 3.18
N ILE A 64 -4.25 -5.96 2.15
CA ILE A 64 -4.60 -5.67 0.77
C ILE A 64 -5.75 -6.57 0.30
N ASP A 65 -6.84 -5.97 -0.18
CA ASP A 65 -8.00 -6.69 -0.70
C ASP A 65 -7.81 -7.20 -2.14
N GLY A 66 -7.01 -6.49 -2.94
CA GLY A 66 -6.70 -6.88 -4.32
C GLY A 66 -5.94 -5.81 -5.10
N ILE A 67 -5.65 -6.12 -6.37
CA ILE A 67 -4.81 -5.28 -7.24
C ILE A 67 -5.67 -4.48 -8.21
N GLY A 68 -5.60 -3.15 -8.12
CA GLY A 68 -6.16 -2.24 -9.11
C GLY A 68 -5.24 -2.09 -10.33
N LYS A 69 -5.83 -2.01 -11.54
CA LYS A 69 -5.08 -1.73 -12.77
C LYS A 69 -5.25 -0.28 -13.18
N ILE A 70 -4.14 0.44 -13.36
CA ILE A 70 -4.17 1.80 -13.91
C ILE A 70 -4.68 1.71 -15.36
N ALA A 71 -5.80 2.35 -15.64
CA ALA A 71 -6.41 2.43 -16.97
C ALA A 71 -5.96 3.69 -17.72
N SER A 72 -5.80 4.81 -17.02
CA SER A 72 -5.23 6.02 -17.61
C SER A 72 -4.57 6.90 -16.56
N ILE A 73 -3.58 7.66 -17.01
CA ILE A 73 -2.90 8.69 -16.24
C ILE A 73 -2.95 9.97 -17.09
N LYS A 74 -3.61 10.99 -16.57
CA LYS A 74 -3.67 12.33 -17.18
C LYS A 74 -3.03 13.32 -16.22
N THR A 75 -2.29 14.27 -16.75
CA THR A 75 -1.72 15.36 -15.95
C THR A 75 -2.41 16.66 -16.33
N ASN A 76 -2.71 17.50 -15.33
CA ASN A 76 -2.94 18.92 -15.54
C ASN A 76 -1.80 19.71 -14.86
N SER A 77 -1.79 21.02 -14.99
CA SER A 77 -0.72 21.87 -14.44
C SER A 77 -0.49 21.77 -12.92
N GLN A 78 -1.40 21.17 -12.16
CA GLN A 78 -1.39 21.12 -10.69
C GLN A 78 -1.59 19.72 -10.10
N CYS A 79 -2.14 18.76 -10.84
CA CYS A 79 -2.45 17.43 -10.31
C CYS A 79 -2.44 16.32 -11.37
N TRP A 80 -2.42 15.09 -10.84
CA TRP A 80 -2.56 13.87 -11.61
C TRP A 80 -3.98 13.37 -11.47
N ILE A 81 -4.60 13.01 -12.60
CA ILE A 81 -5.88 12.32 -12.67
C ILE A 81 -5.59 10.88 -13.04
N LEU A 82 -5.81 9.98 -12.07
CA LEU A 82 -5.58 8.55 -12.18
C LEU A 82 -6.93 7.84 -12.33
N GLU A 83 -7.12 7.10 -13.42
CA GLU A 83 -8.26 6.19 -13.57
C GLU A 83 -7.79 4.77 -13.26
N ILE A 84 -8.36 4.15 -12.21
CA ILE A 84 -7.96 2.82 -11.73
C ILE A 84 -9.15 1.88 -11.83
N LYS A 85 -8.94 0.69 -12.40
CA LYS A 85 -9.92 -0.40 -12.49
C LYS A 85 -9.65 -1.43 -11.38
N PRO A 86 -10.42 -1.43 -10.28
CA PRO A 86 -10.32 -2.46 -9.26
C PRO A 86 -11.02 -3.76 -9.69
N PRO A 87 -10.77 -4.88 -9.01
CA PRO A 87 -11.59 -6.09 -9.12
C PRO A 87 -13.08 -5.80 -8.90
N LYS A 88 -13.95 -6.42 -9.71
CA LYS A 88 -15.40 -6.13 -9.70
C LYS A 88 -16.06 -6.34 -8.34
N ASN A 89 -15.59 -7.34 -7.58
CA ASN A 89 -16.08 -7.66 -6.24
C ASN A 89 -15.82 -6.54 -5.21
N LEU A 90 -14.85 -5.66 -5.45
CA LEU A 90 -14.52 -4.55 -4.56
C LEU A 90 -15.31 -3.27 -4.85
N LEU A 91 -15.93 -3.14 -6.03
CA LEU A 91 -16.65 -1.93 -6.44
C LEU A 91 -17.76 -1.52 -5.47
N LYS A 92 -18.41 -2.48 -4.81
CA LYS A 92 -19.47 -2.23 -3.82
C LYS A 92 -18.99 -1.50 -2.56
N PHE A 93 -17.68 -1.47 -2.32
CA PHE A 93 -17.07 -0.78 -1.16
C PHE A 93 -16.51 0.60 -1.53
N ILE A 94 -16.51 0.98 -2.81
CA ILE A 94 -15.91 2.21 -3.31
C ILE A 94 -17.01 3.22 -3.58
N ALA A 95 -17.13 4.22 -2.70
CA ALA A 95 -18.11 5.30 -2.82
C ALA A 95 -17.53 6.53 -3.54
N VAL A 96 -18.40 7.31 -4.18
CA VAL A 96 -18.04 8.63 -4.73
C VAL A 96 -17.57 9.53 -3.58
N LYS A 97 -16.38 10.13 -3.72
CA LYS A 97 -15.67 10.90 -2.67
C LYS A 97 -15.29 10.08 -1.42
N GLY A 98 -15.30 8.75 -1.50
CA GLY A 98 -14.74 7.88 -0.48
C GLY A 98 -13.21 7.91 -0.47
N SER A 99 -12.62 7.42 0.63
CA SER A 99 -11.19 7.16 0.71
C SER A 99 -10.87 5.73 0.26
N ILE A 100 -9.67 5.52 -0.26
CA ILE A 100 -9.13 4.22 -0.67
C ILE A 100 -7.63 4.20 -0.42
N ALA A 101 -7.11 3.03 -0.07
CA ALA A 101 -5.68 2.72 0.05
C ALA A 101 -5.39 1.38 -0.62
#